data_AF-A0A963MV18-F1
#
_entry.id   AF-A0A963MV18-F1
#
_cell.length_a   1.000
_cell.length_b   1.000
_cell.length_c   1.000
_cell.angle_alpha   90.00
_cell.angle_beta   90.00
_cell.angle_gamma   90.00
#
_symmetry.space_group_name_H-M   'P 1'
#
loop_
_entity.id
_entity.type
_entity.pdbx_description
1 polymer ?
#
loop_
_entity_poly.entity_id
_entity_poly.type
_entity_poly.pdbx_seq_one_letter_code
_entity_poly.pdbx_strand_id
1 'polypeptide(L)'
;MANQKIRDALIADYLVRLEIAKAAIEVHVAPTGLSFLRALHIIQHELIWAAGMSPGKLPAHLARLCLKLQTAVVEKRRGRKCPRVVKAKPARYPARHLKEL
;
A
#
# COMPACT_ATOMS: atom_id res chain seq x y z
N MET A 1 1.92 -17.87 -26.37
CA MET A 1 2.44 -16.58 -25.86
C MET A 1 1.67 -16.05 -24.64
N ALA A 2 0.34 -15.95 -24.68
CA ALA A 2 -0.44 -15.36 -23.56
C ALA A 2 -0.35 -16.13 -22.23
N ASN A 3 -0.38 -17.47 -22.27
CA ASN A 3 -0.36 -18.31 -21.06
C ASN A 3 0.94 -18.18 -20.24
N GLN A 4 2.07 -17.95 -20.90
CA GLN A 4 3.36 -17.79 -20.22
C GLN A 4 3.37 -16.52 -19.35
N LYS A 5 2.93 -15.39 -19.91
CA LYS A 5 2.86 -14.11 -19.20
C LYS A 5 1.97 -14.18 -17.96
N ILE A 6 0.83 -14.88 -18.04
CA ILE A 6 -0.08 -15.06 -16.91
C ILE A 6 0.57 -15.92 -15.83
N ARG A 7 1.20 -17.03 -16.22
CA ARG A 7 1.92 -17.91 -15.29
C ARG A 7 3.04 -17.16 -14.56
N ASP A 8 3.82 -16.37 -15.29
CA ASP A 8 4.92 -15.59 -14.72
C ASP A 8 4.40 -14.54 -13.73
N ALA A 9 3.29 -13.87 -14.05
CA ALA A 9 2.63 -12.92 -13.16
C ALA A 9 2.10 -13.60 -11.88
N LEU A 10 1.51 -14.79 -12.02
CA LEU A 10 1.05 -15.57 -10.86
C LEU A 10 2.22 -15.98 -9.97
N ILE A 11 3.32 -16.48 -10.55
CA ILE A 11 4.52 -16.84 -9.79
C ILE A 11 5.04 -15.63 -9.00
N ALA A 12 5.10 -14.45 -9.64
CA ALA A 12 5.52 -13.22 -8.96
C ALA A 12 4.59 -12.85 -7.78
N ASP A 13 3.26 -12.93 -7.95
CA ASP A 13 2.30 -12.67 -6.87
C ASP A 13 2.49 -13.64 -5.69
N TYR A 14 2.63 -14.94 -5.98
CA TYR A 14 2.84 -15.96 -4.94
C TYR A 14 4.13 -15.73 -4.17
N LEU A 15 5.23 -15.39 -4.84
CA LEU A 15 6.51 -15.11 -4.19
C LEU A 15 6.43 -13.90 -3.26
N VAL A 16 5.81 -12.81 -3.73
CA VAL A 16 5.61 -11.62 -2.90
C VAL A 16 4.73 -11.92 -1.69
N ARG A 17 3.64 -12.68 -1.87
CA ARG A 17 2.78 -13.11 -0.76
C ARG A 17 3.49 -13.99 0.25
N LEU A 18 4.39 -14.87 -0.20
CA LEU A 18 5.19 -15.73 0.68
C LEU A 18 6.10 -14.88 1.58
N GLU A 19 6.80 -13.91 1.01
CA GLU A 19 7.68 -13.01 1.78
C GLU A 19 6.88 -12.12 2.75
N ILE A 20 5.69 -11.66 2.34
CA ILE A 20 4.76 -10.97 3.22
C ILE A 20 4.35 -11.87 4.39
N ALA A 21 4.02 -13.14 4.14
CA ALA A 21 3.60 -14.06 5.19
C ALA A 21 4.71 -14.30 6.21
N LYS A 22 5.96 -14.47 5.76
CA LYS A 22 7.13 -14.57 6.64
C LYS A 22 7.31 -13.31 7.48
N ALA A 23 7.29 -12.13 6.85
CA ALA A 23 7.39 -10.86 7.56
C ALA A 23 6.24 -10.64 8.55
N ALA A 24 5.03 -11.14 8.25
CA ALA A 24 3.87 -11.04 9.12
C ALA A 24 4.05 -11.85 10.41
N ILE A 25 4.67 -13.03 10.31
CA ILE A 25 5.00 -13.89 11.45
C ILE A 25 5.97 -13.17 12.39
N GLU A 26 7.02 -12.56 11.84
CA GLU A 26 8.02 -11.79 12.61
C GLU A 26 7.42 -10.59 13.36
N VAL A 27 6.43 -9.92 12.77
CA VAL A 27 5.78 -8.74 13.37
C VAL A 27 4.54 -9.11 14.20
N HIS A 28 4.19 -10.41 14.27
CA HIS A 28 2.97 -10.91 14.91
C HIS A 28 1.67 -10.27 14.41
N VAL A 29 1.60 -9.96 13.12
CA VAL A 29 0.41 -9.38 12.46
C VAL A 29 -0.17 -10.40 11.49
N ALA A 30 -1.47 -10.32 11.20
CA ALA A 30 -2.05 -11.12 10.12
C ALA A 30 -1.40 -10.76 8.76
N PRO A 31 -1.21 -11.71 7.83
CA PRO A 31 -0.65 -11.41 6.50
C PRO A 31 -1.41 -10.31 5.74
N THR A 32 -2.72 -10.19 5.97
CA THR A 32 -3.58 -9.14 5.40
C THR A 32 -3.31 -7.74 5.98
N GLY A 33 -2.64 -7.66 7.13
CA GLY A 33 -2.24 -6.41 7.76
C GLY A 33 -1.01 -5.74 7.12
N LEU A 34 -0.30 -6.44 6.24
CA LEU A 34 0.81 -5.89 5.45
C LEU A 34 0.30 -5.49 4.06
N SER A 35 0.75 -4.33 3.58
CA SER A 35 0.37 -3.84 2.26
C SER A 35 1.15 -4.58 1.17
N PHE A 36 0.44 -5.28 0.28
CA PHE A 36 1.02 -5.91 -0.91
C PHE A 36 1.82 -4.92 -1.77
N LEU A 37 1.22 -3.76 -2.11
CA LEU A 37 1.87 -2.77 -2.96
C LEU A 37 3.15 -2.18 -2.33
N ARG A 38 3.17 -1.91 -1.01
CA ARG A 38 4.38 -1.43 -0.33
C ARG A 38 5.45 -2.52 -0.29
N ALA A 39 5.09 -3.75 0.03
CA ALA A 39 6.02 -4.89 0.02
C ALA A 39 6.63 -5.11 -1.36
N LEU A 40 5.82 -5.06 -2.42
CA LEU A 40 6.28 -5.17 -3.81
C LEU A 40 7.31 -4.08 -4.14
N HIS A 41 7.05 -2.82 -3.81
CA HIS A 41 8.01 -1.73 -4.05
C HIS A 41 9.30 -1.90 -3.25
N ILE A 42 9.22 -2.34 -2.00
CA ILE A 42 10.39 -2.62 -1.17
C ILE A 42 11.25 -3.72 -1.82
N ILE A 43 10.63 -4.83 -2.23
CA ILE A 43 11.32 -5.94 -2.89
C ILE A 43 11.97 -5.47 -4.19
N GLN A 44 11.23 -4.77 -5.06
CA GLN A 44 11.77 -4.24 -6.31
C GLN A 44 12.97 -3.31 -6.08
N HIS A 45 12.83 -2.37 -5.13
CA HIS A 45 13.91 -1.46 -4.78
C HIS A 45 15.16 -2.23 -4.33
N GLU A 46 15.02 -3.17 -3.39
CA GLU A 46 16.16 -3.96 -2.91
C GLU A 46 16.79 -4.80 -4.03
N LEU A 47 16.00 -5.40 -4.92
CA LEU A 47 16.51 -6.18 -6.05
C LEU A 47 17.28 -5.32 -7.06
N ILE A 48 16.78 -4.12 -7.39
CA ILE A 48 17.47 -3.17 -8.27
C ILE A 48 18.83 -2.80 -7.68
N TRP A 49 18.89 -2.52 -6.38
CA TRP A 49 20.16 -2.25 -5.70
C TRP A 49 21.06 -3.50 -5.65
N ALA A 50 20.51 -4.68 -5.41
CA ALA A 50 21.26 -5.93 -5.36
C ALA A 50 21.95 -6.25 -6.69
N ALA A 51 21.31 -5.95 -7.81
CA ALA A 51 21.85 -6.21 -9.15
C ALA A 51 23.17 -5.46 -9.42
N GLY A 52 23.39 -4.31 -8.78
CA GLY A 52 24.63 -3.53 -8.90
C GLY A 52 25.70 -3.84 -7.86
N MET A 53 25.45 -4.77 -6.93
CA MET A 53 26.36 -5.03 -5.79
C MET A 53 27.25 -6.25 -6.00
N SER A 54 28.37 -6.29 -5.26
CA SER A 54 29.19 -7.49 -5.19
C SER A 54 28.45 -8.61 -4.45
N PRO A 55 28.60 -9.88 -4.89
CA PRO A 55 27.85 -11.01 -4.33
C PRO A 55 28.14 -11.26 -2.85
N GLY A 56 29.32 -10.84 -2.34
CA GLY A 56 29.65 -10.95 -0.91
C GLY A 56 28.76 -10.11 0.01
N LYS A 57 28.04 -9.11 -0.52
CA LYS A 57 27.12 -8.26 0.26
C LYS A 57 25.66 -8.75 0.24
N LEU A 58 25.35 -9.84 -0.47
CA LEU A 58 24.00 -10.40 -0.58
C LEU A 58 23.36 -10.69 0.79
N PRO A 59 24.02 -11.37 1.75
CA PRO A 59 23.39 -11.70 3.03
C PRO A 59 22.96 -10.46 3.83
N ALA A 60 23.81 -9.42 3.85
CA ALA A 60 23.50 -8.17 4.52
C ALA A 60 22.30 -7.46 3.86
N HIS A 61 22.16 -7.57 2.55
CA HIS A 61 21.06 -6.97 1.80
C HIS A 61 19.73 -7.70 2.01
N LEU A 62 19.76 -9.03 2.08
CA LEU A 62 18.60 -9.83 2.44
C LEU A 62 18.12 -9.52 3.86
N ALA A 63 19.04 -9.39 4.83
CA ALA A 63 18.68 -8.98 6.19
C ALA A 63 18.00 -7.59 6.20
N ARG A 64 18.53 -6.64 5.41
CA ARG A 64 17.95 -5.31 5.24
C ARG A 64 16.54 -5.36 4.61
N LEU A 65 16.35 -6.21 3.61
CA LEU A 65 15.05 -6.44 2.97
C LEU A 65 14.02 -6.93 3.99
N CYS A 66 14.37 -7.95 4.79
CA CYS A 66 13.50 -8.46 5.85
C CYS A 66 13.10 -7.37 6.84
N LEU A 67 14.05 -6.55 7.31
CA LEU A 67 13.77 -5.43 8.21
C LEU A 67 12.85 -4.38 7.56
N LYS A 68 13.08 -4.03 6.29
CA LYS A 68 12.24 -3.06 5.57
C LYS A 68 10.83 -3.58 5.36
N LEU A 69 10.65 -4.87 5.10
CA LEU A 69 9.32 -5.47 4.91
C LEU A 69 8.42 -5.31 6.14
N GLN A 70 8.99 -5.29 7.34
CA GLN A 70 8.24 -5.04 8.58
C GLN A 70 7.58 -3.65 8.59
N THR A 71 8.11 -2.67 7.85
CA THR A 71 7.53 -1.32 7.74
C THR A 71 6.31 -1.25 6.82
N ALA A 72 6.01 -2.33 6.08
CA ALA A 72 4.88 -2.39 5.16
C ALA A 72 3.53 -2.59 5.89
N VAL A 73 3.52 -2.62 7.23
CA VAL A 73 2.30 -2.70 8.05
C VAL A 73 1.37 -1.55 7.70
N VAL A 74 0.12 -1.90 7.43
CA VAL A 74 -0.96 -0.96 7.17
C VAL A 74 -1.44 -0.44 8.52
N GLU A 75 -1.13 0.83 8.79
CA GLU A 75 -1.70 1.52 9.93
C GLU A 75 -3.21 1.64 9.74
N LYS A 76 -3.97 1.31 10.80
CA LYS A 76 -5.41 1.55 10.81
C LYS A 76 -5.63 3.06 10.67
N ARG A 77 -6.37 3.45 9.63
CA ARG A 77 -6.76 4.85 9.44
C ARG A 77 -7.49 5.33 10.69
N ARG A 78 -7.10 6.49 11.20
CA ARG A 78 -7.78 7.11 12.33
C ARG A 78 -9.25 7.25 12.00
N GLY A 79 -10.10 6.88 12.96
CA GLY A 79 -11.54 7.08 12.87
C GLY A 79 -11.88 8.55 12.61
N ARG A 80 -13.05 8.79 12.01
CA ARG A 80 -13.49 10.14 11.70
C ARG A 80 -13.79 10.88 13.01
N LYS A 81 -13.21 12.06 13.19
CA LYS A 81 -13.49 12.91 14.38
C LYS A 81 -14.88 13.53 14.35
N CYS A 82 -15.38 13.86 13.15
CA CYS A 82 -16.68 14.50 12.98
C CYS A 82 -17.69 13.54 12.33
N PRO A 83 -18.98 13.59 12.69
CA PRO A 83 -20.03 12.78 12.06
C PRO A 83 -20.27 13.21 10.61
N ARG A 84 -20.71 12.26 9.76
CA ARG A 84 -21.10 12.56 8.37
C ARG A 84 -22.43 13.32 8.42
N VAL A 85 -22.36 14.64 8.26
CA VAL A 85 -23.53 15.52 8.21
C VAL A 85 -23.49 16.28 6.90
N VAL A 86 -24.61 16.28 6.18
CA VAL A 86 -24.80 17.12 4.99
C VAL A 86 -25.07 18.53 5.48
N LYS A 87 -24.37 19.54 4.93
CA LYS A 87 -24.68 20.93 5.24
C LYS A 87 -26.14 21.20 4.89
N ALA A 88 -26.85 21.94 5.75
CA ALA A 88 -28.22 22.36 5.44
C ALA A 88 -28.25 23.07 4.07
N LYS A 89 -29.35 22.94 3.34
CA LYS A 89 -29.54 23.68 2.09
C LYS A 89 -29.41 25.18 2.39
N PRO A 90 -28.66 25.94 1.59
CA PRO A 90 -28.53 27.37 1.81
C PRO A 90 -29.90 28.05 1.68
N ALA A 91 -30.22 28.95 2.61
CA ALA A 91 -31.40 29.79 2.48
C ALA A 91 -31.23 30.77 1.32
N ARG A 92 -32.29 31.00 0.53
CA ARG A 92 -32.29 32.04 -0.51
C ARG A 92 -32.30 33.40 0.17
N TYR A 93 -31.45 34.31 -0.29
CA TYR A 93 -31.50 35.71 0.13
C TYR A 93 -32.83 36.36 -0.29
N PRO A 94 -33.39 37.27 0.52
CA PRO A 94 -34.60 37.99 0.14
C PRO A 94 -34.31 38.87 -1.08
N ALA A 95 -35.03 38.65 -2.18
CA ALA A 95 -34.97 39.48 -3.38
C ALA A 95 -36.11 40.52 -3.35
N ARG A 96 -35.80 41.79 -3.64
CA ARG A 96 -36.80 42.84 -3.88
C ARG A 96 -37.28 42.73 -5.32
N HIS A 97 -38.59 42.51 -5.51
CA HIS A 97 -39.23 42.63 -6.82
C HIS A 97 -39.65 44.09 -7.04
N LEU A 98 -39.11 44.73 -8.08
CA LEU A 98 -39.62 46.02 -8.56
C LEU A 98 -40.97 45.76 -9.25
N LYS A 99 -42.01 46.49 -8.87
CA LYS A 99 -43.27 46.51 -9.63
C LYS A 99 -43.02 47.26 -10.93
N GLU A 100 -43.35 46.64 -12.06
CA GLU A 100 -43.34 47.34 -13.35
C GLU A 100 -44.40 48.45 -13.32
N LEU A 101 -44.00 49.62 -13.84
CA LEU A 101 -44.77 50.87 -13.85
C LEU A 101 -45.79 50.87 -15.00
#